data_AF-A0A5B2ZDV9-F1
#
_entry.id   AF-A0A5B2ZDV9-F1
#
_cell.length_a   1.000
_cell.length_b   1.000
_cell.length_c   1.000
_cell.angle_alpha   90.00
_cell.angle_beta   90.00
_cell.angle_gamma   90.00
#
_symmetry.space_group_name_H-M   'P 1'
#
loop_
_entity.id
_entity.type
_entity.pdbx_description
1 polymer ?
#
loop_
_entity_poly.entity_id
_entity_poly.type
_entity_poly.pdbx_seq_one_letter_code
_entity_poly.pdbx_strand_id
1 'polypeptide(L)'
;MRPGTHRPRARPPLERFRMTRIIEWLISLLIVVALFVVIGLFLPAKRVVSHSVETNRPMTTVYDTLNGFVRFKDWNALVNHDPNVRLDVSGPEAGVGARLAYVSADHQIGEGSWEIVESVPGQRIVFALNTPGRGKDKRMTFEFERTGQRRQNVKITQTYSVDYGWNLLGRYAGLYVTRDIGDDIKRGLAKFSNLLATIPRFDYSRHDGEYAVVELPAVNALLARTNAKRANDEIALAMTNQMKWIEQVMEKSGLEPAGPMRIVTNDFGPESYAFDVVQPVRRKGSGPAEGEDAAGEADGNGAGDGADAGADAVADTLPPERLEVVLDGDNNPVFYVQIPAMKAATTTYVGPSPGLALVRDQLRAWAMVRGHETGGRPFEEYRVEIKNMLAEDAEFTVYWPLRVDGKNPPEPVQILPEPEEDEAPAAGEGEAEAGPAQADEAA
;
A
#
# COMPACT_ATOMS: atom_id res chain seq x y z
N MET A 1 21.79 -64.00 95.62
CA MET A 1 22.49 -63.90 94.31
C MET A 1 21.51 -63.27 93.33
N ARG A 2 21.74 -62.19 92.58
CA ARG A 2 22.87 -61.32 92.25
C ARG A 2 22.27 -59.93 91.87
N PRO A 3 23.04 -58.84 91.89
CA PRO A 3 22.54 -57.47 91.74
C PRO A 3 22.42 -57.06 90.26
N GLY A 4 21.38 -56.29 89.92
CA GLY A 4 21.16 -55.74 88.57
C GLY A 4 21.22 -54.21 88.60
N THR A 5 22.29 -53.66 88.05
CA THR A 5 22.68 -52.25 87.99
C THR A 5 21.74 -51.38 87.15
N HIS A 6 21.30 -50.24 87.67
CA HIS A 6 20.75 -49.13 86.88
C HIS A 6 21.86 -48.47 86.05
N ARG A 7 21.70 -48.41 84.72
CA ARG A 7 22.48 -47.53 83.82
C ARG A 7 21.59 -46.38 83.33
N PRO A 8 22.09 -45.14 83.23
CA PRO A 8 21.33 -44.01 82.68
C PRO A 8 21.19 -44.09 81.16
N ARG A 9 20.04 -43.62 80.64
CA ARG A 9 19.74 -43.49 79.21
C ARG A 9 20.65 -42.44 78.55
N ALA A 10 21.46 -42.84 77.57
CA ALA A 10 22.12 -41.91 76.66
C ALA A 10 21.10 -41.36 75.65
N ARG A 11 20.94 -40.04 75.58
CA ARG A 11 20.22 -39.37 74.49
C ARG A 11 21.09 -39.45 73.22
N PRO A 12 20.55 -39.76 72.03
CA PRO A 12 21.33 -39.72 70.80
C PRO A 12 21.74 -38.28 70.46
N PRO A 13 22.94 -38.04 69.90
CA PRO A 13 23.36 -36.71 69.48
C PRO A 13 22.60 -36.32 68.20
N LEU A 14 21.65 -35.39 68.31
CA LEU A 14 20.77 -34.98 67.19
C LEU A 14 21.31 -33.82 66.33
N GLU A 15 22.59 -33.45 66.41
CA GLU A 15 23.09 -32.24 65.70
C GLU A 15 24.17 -32.44 64.64
N ARG A 16 24.87 -33.58 64.58
CA ARG A 16 25.97 -33.77 63.59
C ARG A 16 25.53 -34.24 62.20
N PHE A 17 24.31 -34.73 62.03
CA PHE A 17 23.81 -35.23 60.74
C PHE A 17 23.26 -34.14 59.81
N ARG A 18 22.92 -32.95 60.33
CA ARG A 18 22.38 -31.84 59.53
C ARG A 18 23.49 -31.04 58.83
N MET A 19 24.62 -30.79 59.50
CA MET A 19 25.68 -29.91 58.98
C MET A 19 26.48 -30.54 57.83
N THR A 20 26.83 -31.84 57.90
CA THR A 20 27.58 -32.50 56.81
C THR A 20 26.76 -32.57 55.52
N ARG A 21 25.45 -32.82 55.63
CA ARG A 21 24.55 -32.78 54.47
C ARG A 21 24.48 -31.37 53.88
N ILE A 22 24.33 -30.32 54.70
CA ILE A 22 24.33 -28.94 54.19
C ILE A 22 25.64 -28.60 53.48
N ILE A 23 26.80 -29.04 54.00
CA ILE A 23 28.10 -28.83 53.36
C ILE A 23 28.21 -29.58 52.03
N GLU A 24 27.77 -30.84 51.96
CA GLU A 24 27.72 -31.62 50.71
C GLU A 24 26.84 -30.92 49.66
N TRP A 25 25.66 -30.44 50.05
CA TRP A 25 24.77 -29.67 49.17
C TRP A 25 25.41 -28.36 48.69
N LEU A 26 26.13 -27.65 49.55
CA LEU A 26 26.85 -26.42 49.19
C LEU A 26 28.03 -26.70 48.24
N ILE A 27 28.79 -27.78 48.46
CA ILE A 27 29.89 -28.20 47.58
C ILE A 27 29.33 -28.62 46.21
N SER A 28 28.27 -29.43 46.18
CA SER A 28 27.61 -29.80 44.93
C SER A 28 27.08 -28.57 44.19
N LEU A 29 26.45 -27.63 44.89
CA LEU A 29 25.99 -26.37 44.30
C LEU A 29 27.18 -25.56 43.74
N LEU A 30 28.28 -25.47 44.47
CA LEU A 30 29.49 -24.77 44.03
C LEU A 30 30.09 -25.41 42.77
N ILE A 31 30.15 -26.75 42.71
CA ILE A 31 30.62 -27.48 41.51
C ILE A 31 29.68 -27.22 40.33
N VAL A 32 28.36 -27.23 40.54
CA VAL A 32 27.38 -26.93 39.48
C VAL A 32 27.53 -25.49 38.97
N VAL A 33 27.71 -24.52 39.86
CA VAL A 33 27.94 -23.12 39.48
C VAL A 33 29.27 -22.97 38.75
N ALA A 34 30.35 -23.60 39.23
CA ALA A 34 31.64 -23.57 38.56
C ALA A 34 31.56 -24.18 37.16
N LEU A 35 30.89 -25.33 37.00
CA LEU A 35 30.67 -25.97 35.72
C LEU A 35 29.83 -25.10 34.78
N PHE A 36 28.76 -24.47 35.28
CA PHE A 36 27.95 -23.52 34.52
C PHE A 36 28.76 -22.34 34.01
N VAL A 37 29.65 -21.78 34.85
CA VAL A 37 30.54 -20.69 34.44
C VAL A 37 31.53 -21.16 33.37
N VAL A 38 32.18 -22.32 33.59
CA VAL A 38 33.14 -22.89 32.64
C VAL A 38 32.49 -23.11 31.27
N ILE A 39 31.33 -23.78 31.22
CA ILE A 39 30.59 -24.01 29.97
C ILE A 39 30.20 -22.68 29.32
N GLY A 40 29.68 -21.72 30.10
CA GLY A 40 29.30 -20.40 29.60
C GLY A 40 30.48 -19.64 28.96
N LEU A 41 31.71 -19.82 29.46
CA LEU A 41 32.91 -19.21 28.89
C LEU A 41 33.30 -19.81 27.54
N PHE A 42 33.03 -21.10 27.32
CA PHE A 42 33.23 -21.76 26.02
C PHE A 42 32.12 -21.47 25.00
N LEU A 43 30.96 -20.96 25.43
CA LEU A 43 29.91 -20.55 24.51
C LEU A 43 30.32 -19.28 23.72
N PRO A 44 29.93 -19.17 22.44
CA PRO A 44 30.25 -18.02 21.61
C PRO A 44 29.77 -16.70 22.20
N ALA A 45 30.65 -15.69 22.21
CA ALA A 45 30.30 -14.33 22.61
C ALA A 45 29.43 -13.62 21.56
N LYS A 46 29.49 -14.04 20.30
CA LYS A 46 28.67 -13.50 19.21
C LYS A 46 27.84 -14.61 18.57
N ARG A 47 26.60 -14.29 18.19
CA ARG A 47 25.73 -15.19 17.42
C ARG A 47 25.28 -14.50 16.14
N VAL A 48 25.25 -15.29 15.07
CA VAL A 48 24.77 -14.87 13.75
C VAL A 48 23.84 -15.97 13.24
N VAL A 49 22.69 -15.57 12.72
CA VAL A 49 21.70 -16.46 12.08
C VAL A 49 21.28 -15.83 10.78
N SER A 50 21.20 -16.62 9.71
CA SER A 50 20.89 -16.11 8.38
C SER A 50 19.98 -17.08 7.64
N HIS A 51 19.02 -16.53 6.90
CA HIS A 51 18.20 -17.25 5.95
C HIS A 51 18.05 -16.42 4.67
N SER A 52 17.69 -17.09 3.58
CA SER A 52 17.48 -16.42 2.30
C SER A 52 16.25 -16.92 1.58
N VAL A 53 15.70 -16.07 0.73
CA VAL A 53 14.65 -16.41 -0.25
C VAL A 53 15.02 -15.81 -1.60
N GLU A 54 14.49 -16.39 -2.68
CA GLU A 54 14.63 -15.82 -4.02
C GLU A 54 13.29 -15.34 -4.54
N THR A 55 13.33 -14.26 -5.33
CA THR A 55 12.16 -13.70 -6.01
C THR A 55 12.53 -13.33 -7.46
N ASN A 56 11.52 -13.32 -8.33
CA ASN A 56 11.67 -12.82 -9.70
C ASN A 56 11.24 -11.34 -9.86
N ARG A 57 10.98 -10.65 -8.74
CA ARG A 57 10.65 -9.21 -8.76
C ARG A 57 11.89 -8.35 -9.00
N PRO A 58 11.74 -7.17 -9.63
CA PRO A 58 12.85 -6.24 -9.85
C PRO A 58 13.60 -5.90 -8.56
N MET A 59 14.91 -5.65 -8.67
CA MET A 59 15.76 -5.25 -7.54
C MET A 59 15.21 -4.00 -6.84
N THR A 60 14.75 -3.01 -7.62
CA THR A 60 14.12 -1.79 -7.10
C THR A 60 12.93 -2.11 -6.22
N THR A 61 12.01 -2.97 -6.69
CA THR A 61 10.86 -3.43 -5.91
C THR A 61 11.28 -4.06 -4.57
N VAL A 62 12.26 -4.95 -4.59
CA VAL A 62 12.75 -5.64 -3.39
C VAL A 62 13.38 -4.66 -2.40
N TYR A 63 14.27 -3.81 -2.88
CA TYR A 63 15.01 -2.84 -2.09
C TYR A 63 14.06 -1.80 -1.48
N ASP A 64 13.24 -1.14 -2.29
CA ASP A 64 12.32 -0.08 -1.82
C ASP A 64 11.31 -0.61 -0.79
N THR A 65 10.83 -1.85 -0.94
CA THR A 65 9.89 -2.46 0.03
C THR A 65 10.53 -2.66 1.41
N LEU A 66 11.85 -2.89 1.47
CA LEU A 66 12.60 -3.07 2.73
C LEU A 66 13.27 -1.79 3.22
N ASN A 67 13.44 -0.78 2.36
CA ASN A 67 14.13 0.46 2.69
C ASN A 67 13.27 1.41 3.53
N GLY A 68 12.29 0.91 4.27
CA GLY A 68 11.39 1.68 5.12
C GLY A 68 10.48 0.75 5.92
N PHE A 69 9.52 1.33 6.62
CA PHE A 69 8.61 0.58 7.50
C PHE A 69 7.15 0.54 7.03
N VAL A 70 6.84 1.16 5.89
CA VAL A 70 5.48 1.25 5.33
C VAL A 70 4.80 -0.12 5.21
N ARG A 71 5.54 -1.12 4.70
CA ARG A 71 5.05 -2.51 4.52
C ARG A 71 5.44 -3.45 5.66
N PHE A 72 6.01 -2.95 6.76
CA PHE A 72 6.62 -3.79 7.80
C PHE A 72 5.66 -4.85 8.36
N LYS A 73 4.40 -4.45 8.62
CA LYS A 73 3.35 -5.34 9.15
C LYS A 73 2.99 -6.50 8.21
N ASP A 74 3.24 -6.35 6.91
CA ASP A 74 2.80 -7.32 5.90
C ASP A 74 3.74 -8.52 5.79
N TRP A 75 5.01 -8.34 6.18
CA TRP A 75 6.02 -9.37 6.06
C TRP A 75 6.65 -9.78 7.38
N ASN A 76 6.81 -8.87 8.34
CA ASN A 76 7.57 -9.17 9.56
C ASN A 76 6.83 -10.16 10.48
N ALA A 77 7.58 -11.00 11.17
CA ALA A 77 7.00 -12.01 12.06
C ALA A 77 6.38 -11.43 13.34
N LEU A 78 6.76 -10.21 13.75
CA LEU A 78 6.31 -9.56 14.99
C LEU A 78 4.78 -9.54 15.13
N VAL A 79 4.07 -9.16 14.06
CA VAL A 79 2.59 -9.05 14.04
C VAL A 79 1.90 -10.41 14.14
N ASN A 80 2.62 -11.52 13.88
CA ASN A 80 2.08 -12.87 14.06
C ASN A 80 2.06 -13.29 15.52
N HIS A 81 2.99 -12.76 16.32
CA HIS A 81 3.08 -13.07 17.74
C HIS A 81 2.06 -12.26 18.53
N ASP A 82 1.88 -10.97 18.18
CA ASP A 82 0.82 -10.13 18.74
C ASP A 82 0.11 -9.32 17.64
N PRO A 83 -1.12 -9.70 17.26
CA PRO A 83 -1.93 -8.95 16.30
C PRO A 83 -2.30 -7.54 16.77
N ASN A 84 -2.23 -7.26 18.08
CA ASN A 84 -2.57 -5.97 18.69
C ASN A 84 -1.33 -5.11 18.97
N VAL A 85 -0.15 -5.50 18.48
CA VAL A 85 1.08 -4.72 18.66
C VAL A 85 0.90 -3.32 18.09
N ARG A 86 1.25 -2.31 18.88
CA ARG A 86 1.26 -0.93 18.41
C ARG A 86 2.58 -0.64 17.72
N LEU A 87 2.51 -0.17 16.49
CA LEU A 87 3.63 0.21 15.65
C LEU A 87 3.61 1.72 15.46
N ASP A 88 4.73 2.38 15.71
CA ASP A 88 4.91 3.81 15.55
C ASP A 88 6.11 4.08 14.64
N VAL A 89 5.83 4.62 13.45
CA VAL A 89 6.85 4.89 12.42
C VAL A 89 7.22 6.36 12.50
N SER A 90 8.52 6.65 12.54
CA SER A 90 9.06 8.01 12.66
C SER A 90 10.36 8.18 11.85
N GLY A 91 10.78 9.43 11.67
CA GLY A 91 11.92 9.76 10.82
C GLY A 91 11.53 9.86 9.33
N PRO A 92 12.52 9.80 8.41
CA PRO A 92 12.22 9.77 6.98
C PRO A 92 11.44 8.51 6.62
N GLU A 93 10.63 8.58 5.56
CA GLU A 93 9.82 7.45 5.07
C GLU A 93 10.70 6.24 4.69
N ALA A 94 11.89 6.52 4.17
CA ALA A 94 12.84 5.52 3.72
C ALA A 94 14.31 5.92 3.96
N GLY A 95 15.21 4.93 3.98
CA GLY A 95 16.65 5.15 4.13
C GLY A 95 17.11 5.38 5.56
N VAL A 96 18.36 5.86 5.70
CA VAL A 96 19.02 6.03 7.00
C VAL A 96 18.24 7.00 7.89
N GLY A 97 18.02 6.60 9.15
CA GLY A 97 17.24 7.33 10.14
C GLY A 97 15.76 6.98 10.18
N ALA A 98 15.23 6.26 9.18
CA ALA A 98 13.88 5.72 9.26
C ALA A 98 13.79 4.78 10.47
N ARG A 99 12.73 4.93 11.26
CA ARG A 99 12.60 4.26 12.56
C ARG A 99 11.21 3.68 12.75
N LEU A 100 11.15 2.54 13.43
CA LEU A 100 9.94 1.91 13.93
C LEU A 100 10.11 1.65 15.42
N ALA A 101 9.23 2.20 16.25
CA ALA A 101 9.03 1.77 17.62
C ALA A 101 7.84 0.82 17.69
N TYR A 102 7.90 -0.15 18.60
CA TYR A 102 6.78 -1.04 18.86
C TYR A 102 6.55 -1.26 20.35
N VAL A 103 5.29 -1.42 20.73
CA VAL A 103 4.87 -1.73 22.10
C VAL A 103 3.80 -2.82 22.06
N SER A 104 4.04 -3.89 22.81
CA SER A 104 3.10 -5.00 22.99
C SER A 104 2.79 -5.20 24.48
N ALA A 105 1.55 -5.58 24.77
CA ALA A 105 1.15 -6.03 26.10
C ALA A 105 1.62 -7.47 26.40
N ASP A 106 2.05 -8.23 25.38
CA ASP A 106 2.68 -9.53 25.58
C ASP A 106 4.10 -9.33 26.11
N HIS A 107 4.34 -9.84 27.33
CA HIS A 107 5.63 -9.72 28.02
C HIS A 107 6.77 -10.42 27.26
N GLN A 108 6.48 -11.36 26.36
CA GLN A 108 7.50 -12.02 25.53
C GLN A 108 8.02 -11.10 24.41
N ILE A 109 7.19 -10.16 23.94
CA ILE A 109 7.54 -9.19 22.90
C ILE A 109 8.04 -7.89 23.53
N GLY A 110 7.28 -7.38 24.49
CA GLY A 110 7.54 -6.13 25.21
C GLY A 110 7.60 -4.91 24.27
N GLU A 111 8.56 -4.03 24.53
CA GLU A 111 8.81 -2.81 23.78
C GLU A 111 10.18 -2.86 23.09
N GLY A 112 10.28 -2.23 21.93
CA GLY A 112 11.55 -2.14 21.22
C GLY A 112 11.50 -1.20 20.02
N SER A 113 12.62 -1.14 19.30
CA SER A 113 12.72 -0.32 18.10
C SER A 113 13.67 -0.90 17.06
N TRP A 114 13.41 -0.54 15.81
CA TRP A 114 14.23 -0.79 14.63
C TRP A 114 14.59 0.56 14.02
N GLU A 115 15.82 0.72 13.56
CA GLU A 115 16.28 1.93 12.87
C GLU A 115 17.19 1.57 11.72
N ILE A 116 16.96 2.12 10.53
CA ILE A 116 17.88 1.94 9.41
C ILE A 116 19.12 2.79 9.67
N VAL A 117 20.26 2.15 9.87
CA VAL A 117 21.55 2.82 10.12
C VAL A 117 22.49 2.77 8.91
N GLU A 118 22.15 1.95 7.92
CA GLU A 118 22.85 1.92 6.64
C GLU A 118 21.89 1.48 5.54
N SER A 119 21.94 2.17 4.40
CA SER A 119 21.16 1.79 3.22
C SER A 119 21.95 2.07 1.94
N VAL A 120 22.25 1.01 1.19
CA VAL A 120 22.98 1.07 -0.08
C VAL A 120 22.07 0.51 -1.17
N PRO A 121 21.61 1.36 -2.12
CA PRO A 121 20.67 0.97 -3.17
C PRO A 121 21.02 -0.34 -3.88
N GLY A 122 20.07 -1.28 -3.84
CA GLY A 122 20.17 -2.58 -4.51
C GLY A 122 21.28 -3.51 -4.01
N GLN A 123 21.92 -3.20 -2.88
CA GLN A 123 23.03 -3.98 -2.33
C GLN A 123 22.78 -4.44 -0.89
N ARG A 124 22.52 -3.49 0.03
CA ARG A 124 22.46 -3.80 1.46
C ARG A 124 21.63 -2.80 2.25
N ILE A 125 20.91 -3.28 3.26
CA ILE A 125 20.23 -2.46 4.28
C ILE A 125 20.59 -3.02 5.66
N VAL A 126 20.94 -2.16 6.61
CA VAL A 126 21.23 -2.55 8.00
C VAL A 126 20.30 -1.83 8.94
N PHE A 127 19.58 -2.62 9.73
CA PHE A 127 18.79 -2.15 10.86
C PHE A 127 19.58 -2.33 12.16
N ALA A 128 19.66 -1.28 12.97
CA ALA A 128 19.98 -1.39 14.39
C ALA A 128 18.71 -1.73 15.17
N LEU A 129 18.83 -2.66 16.11
CA LEU A 129 17.72 -3.19 16.89
C LEU A 129 17.92 -2.87 18.37
N ASN A 130 16.91 -2.28 18.99
CA ASN A 130 16.81 -2.20 20.45
C ASN A 130 15.62 -3.06 20.89
N THR A 131 15.89 -4.26 21.42
CA THR A 131 14.85 -5.23 21.81
C THR A 131 15.14 -5.73 23.22
N PRO A 132 14.15 -6.26 23.96
CA PRO A 132 14.35 -6.63 25.37
C PRO A 132 15.21 -7.89 25.58
N GLY A 133 15.44 -8.68 24.52
CA GLY A 133 16.29 -9.87 24.58
C GLY A 133 17.72 -9.59 25.08
N ARG A 134 18.42 -10.60 25.61
CA ARG A 134 19.81 -10.42 26.06
C ARG A 134 20.75 -10.11 24.88
N GLY A 135 21.84 -9.38 25.18
CA GLY A 135 22.87 -9.00 24.22
C GLY A 135 22.78 -7.54 23.79
N LYS A 136 23.85 -7.07 23.17
CA LYS A 136 24.07 -5.70 22.67
C LYS A 136 24.37 -5.75 21.17
N ASP A 137 24.43 -4.57 20.55
CA ASP A 137 24.79 -4.37 19.13
C ASP A 137 24.00 -5.28 18.18
N LYS A 138 22.70 -5.42 18.47
CA LYS A 138 21.80 -6.26 17.68
C LYS A 138 21.57 -5.60 16.33
N ARG A 139 21.75 -6.37 15.26
CA ARG A 139 21.56 -5.89 13.88
C ARG A 139 20.77 -6.89 13.05
N MET A 140 19.90 -6.36 12.19
CA MET A 140 19.30 -7.10 11.08
C MET A 140 19.88 -6.56 9.78
N THR A 141 20.57 -7.38 9.02
CA THR A 141 21.17 -7.00 7.74
C THR A 141 20.45 -7.72 6.62
N PHE A 142 20.02 -6.97 5.60
CA PHE A 142 19.53 -7.50 4.34
C PHE A 142 20.58 -7.29 3.27
N GLU A 143 20.93 -8.34 2.54
CA GLU A 143 21.85 -8.30 1.40
C GLU A 143 21.14 -8.82 0.15
N PHE A 144 21.41 -8.19 -0.98
CA PHE A 144 20.74 -8.48 -2.24
C PHE A 144 21.73 -8.93 -3.31
N GLU A 145 21.46 -10.07 -3.92
CA GLU A 145 22.28 -10.63 -4.98
C GLU A 145 21.42 -10.93 -6.21
N ARG A 146 21.90 -10.56 -7.41
CA ARG A 146 21.22 -10.96 -8.65
C ARG A 146 21.55 -12.42 -8.97
N THR A 147 20.53 -13.26 -9.05
CA THR A 147 20.64 -14.71 -9.30
C THR A 147 19.78 -15.15 -10.49
N GLY A 148 19.73 -16.47 -10.74
CA GLY A 148 18.93 -17.06 -11.81
C GLY A 148 19.49 -16.85 -13.23
N GLN A 149 18.78 -17.39 -14.22
CA GLN A 149 19.15 -17.21 -15.62
C GLN A 149 19.05 -15.72 -16.00
N ARG A 150 20.05 -15.23 -16.73
CA ARG A 150 20.14 -13.82 -17.18
C ARG A 150 20.10 -12.78 -16.04
N ARG A 151 20.39 -13.17 -14.80
CA ARG A 151 20.43 -12.28 -13.62
C ARG A 151 19.08 -11.56 -13.35
N GLN A 152 17.98 -12.24 -13.66
CA GLN A 152 16.61 -11.70 -13.50
C GLN A 152 16.00 -11.95 -12.12
N ASN A 153 16.56 -12.86 -11.33
CA ASN A 153 16.08 -13.09 -9.96
C ASN A 153 16.91 -12.27 -8.97
N VAL A 154 16.33 -12.05 -7.80
CA VAL A 154 17.00 -11.44 -6.64
C VAL A 154 16.94 -12.42 -5.50
N LYS A 155 18.12 -12.79 -4.99
CA LYS A 155 18.26 -13.48 -3.71
C LYS A 155 18.36 -12.44 -2.60
N ILE A 156 17.49 -12.58 -1.61
CA ILE A 156 17.42 -11.75 -0.42
C ILE A 156 17.95 -12.57 0.73
N THR A 157 19.06 -12.13 1.33
CA THR A 157 19.63 -12.77 2.52
C THR A 157 19.38 -11.87 3.72
N GLN A 158 18.69 -12.37 4.74
CA GLN A 158 18.45 -11.67 5.99
C GLN A 158 19.29 -12.31 7.10
N THR A 159 20.15 -11.51 7.72
CA THR A 159 21.11 -11.94 8.74
C THR A 159 20.89 -11.16 10.03
N TYR A 160 20.60 -11.87 11.12
CA TYR A 160 20.59 -11.32 12.46
C TYR A 160 21.94 -11.54 13.14
N SER A 161 22.44 -10.53 13.84
CA SER A 161 23.64 -10.63 14.68
C SER A 161 23.42 -10.01 16.05
N VAL A 162 24.08 -10.57 17.07
CA VAL A 162 24.04 -10.08 18.46
C VAL A 162 25.36 -10.38 19.18
N ASP A 163 25.80 -9.43 20.02
CA ASP A 163 26.96 -9.57 20.89
C ASP A 163 26.56 -9.75 22.35
N TYR A 164 26.97 -10.85 22.96
CA TYR A 164 26.78 -11.16 24.38
C TYR A 164 27.97 -10.75 25.25
N GLY A 165 29.16 -10.55 24.67
CA GLY A 165 30.38 -10.22 25.40
C GLY A 165 30.61 -11.16 26.58
N TRP A 166 30.76 -10.61 27.78
CA TRP A 166 30.94 -11.35 29.04
C TRP A 166 29.64 -11.78 29.75
N ASN A 167 28.47 -11.50 29.16
CA ASN A 167 27.20 -11.92 29.75
C ASN A 167 26.97 -13.42 29.56
N LEU A 168 27.37 -14.23 30.55
CA LEU A 168 27.27 -15.69 30.51
C LEU A 168 25.82 -16.16 30.29
N LEU A 169 24.85 -15.56 30.99
CA LEU A 169 23.43 -15.86 30.78
C LEU A 169 22.97 -15.53 29.35
N GLY A 170 23.50 -14.45 28.77
CA GLY A 170 23.29 -14.09 27.37
C GLY A 170 23.84 -15.14 26.40
N ARG A 171 25.04 -15.66 26.65
CA ARG A 171 25.64 -16.71 25.81
C ARG A 171 24.81 -18.00 25.81
N TYR A 172 24.22 -18.37 26.95
CA TYR A 172 23.26 -19.46 27.04
C TYR A 172 21.97 -19.16 26.27
N ALA A 173 21.41 -17.95 26.42
CA ALA A 173 20.26 -17.51 25.62
C ALA A 173 20.57 -17.56 24.11
N GLY A 174 21.83 -17.31 23.73
CA GLY A 174 22.36 -17.42 22.37
C GLY A 174 22.21 -18.79 21.71
N LEU A 175 22.01 -19.87 22.49
CA LEU A 175 21.73 -21.21 21.95
C LEU A 175 20.33 -21.32 21.32
N TYR A 176 19.39 -20.46 21.75
CA TYR A 176 18.01 -20.48 21.29
C TYR A 176 17.75 -19.49 20.16
N VAL A 177 18.69 -18.57 19.87
CA VAL A 177 18.57 -17.56 18.81
C VAL A 177 18.26 -18.18 17.45
N THR A 178 18.87 -19.31 17.10
CA THR A 178 18.59 -20.01 15.83
C THR A 178 17.15 -20.48 15.75
N ARG A 179 16.57 -20.95 16.85
CA ARG A 179 15.18 -21.41 16.85
C ARG A 179 14.23 -20.22 16.88
N ASP A 180 14.39 -19.33 17.86
CA ASP A 180 13.39 -18.29 18.10
C ASP A 180 13.48 -17.20 17.01
N ILE A 181 14.66 -16.61 16.81
CA ILE A 181 14.88 -15.55 15.81
C ILE A 181 15.03 -16.12 14.39
N GLY A 182 15.70 -17.26 14.23
CA GLY A 182 15.85 -17.89 12.92
C GLY A 182 14.51 -18.33 12.31
N ASP A 183 13.62 -18.92 13.11
CA ASP A 183 12.28 -19.28 12.62
C ASP A 183 11.45 -18.04 12.26
N ASP A 184 11.59 -16.93 13.00
CA ASP A 184 10.96 -15.66 12.67
C ASP A 184 11.48 -15.04 11.38
N ILE A 185 12.81 -15.06 11.16
CA ILE A 185 13.41 -14.64 9.89
C ILE A 185 12.86 -15.51 8.76
N LYS A 186 12.84 -16.84 8.91
CA LYS A 186 12.34 -17.75 7.88
C LYS A 186 10.88 -17.50 7.54
N ARG A 187 10.02 -17.33 8.56
CA ARG A 187 8.60 -16.95 8.38
C ARG A 187 8.47 -15.58 7.71
N GLY A 188 9.26 -14.60 8.15
CA GLY A 188 9.23 -13.25 7.64
C GLY A 188 9.63 -13.18 6.16
N LEU A 189 10.70 -13.86 5.77
CA LEU A 189 11.14 -13.98 4.38
C LEU A 189 10.12 -14.70 3.49
N ALA A 190 9.45 -15.74 4.00
CA ALA A 190 8.39 -16.42 3.27
C ALA A 190 7.19 -15.48 3.00
N LYS A 191 6.76 -14.73 4.02
CA LYS A 191 5.72 -13.69 3.86
C LYS A 191 6.16 -12.59 2.92
N PHE A 192 7.41 -12.14 3.03
CA PHE A 192 7.99 -11.13 2.15
C PHE A 192 7.98 -11.58 0.69
N SER A 193 8.37 -12.83 0.41
CA SER A 193 8.30 -13.40 -0.93
C SER A 193 6.87 -13.45 -1.46
N ASN A 194 5.90 -13.80 -0.62
CA ASN A 194 4.48 -13.81 -1.01
C ASN A 194 3.95 -12.40 -1.28
N LEU A 195 4.30 -11.43 -0.43
CA LEU A 195 3.99 -10.01 -0.64
C LEU A 195 4.54 -9.53 -1.99
N LEU A 196 5.82 -9.77 -2.26
CA LEU A 196 6.46 -9.40 -3.52
C LEU A 196 5.75 -10.05 -4.72
N ALA A 197 5.27 -11.29 -4.60
CA ALA A 197 4.51 -11.95 -5.66
C ALA A 197 3.17 -11.26 -5.99
N THR A 198 2.61 -10.45 -5.08
CA THR A 198 1.41 -9.64 -5.36
C THR A 198 1.72 -8.37 -6.17
N ILE A 199 2.96 -7.88 -6.10
CA ILE A 199 3.38 -6.67 -6.80
C ILE A 199 3.70 -7.01 -8.27
N PRO A 200 3.26 -6.21 -9.26
CA PRO A 200 3.64 -6.41 -10.66
C PRO A 200 5.16 -6.44 -10.87
N ARG A 201 5.64 -7.21 -11.85
CA ARG A 201 7.07 -7.44 -12.11
C ARG A 201 7.75 -6.28 -12.87
N PHE A 202 7.16 -5.10 -12.87
CA PHE A 202 7.62 -3.96 -13.65
C PHE A 202 8.60 -3.12 -12.86
N ASP A 203 9.72 -2.80 -13.50
CA ASP A 203 10.80 -2.01 -12.92
C ASP A 203 10.51 -0.52 -13.14
N TYR A 204 9.90 0.11 -12.15
CA TYR A 204 9.51 1.52 -12.21
C TYR A 204 10.69 2.48 -12.12
N SER A 205 11.89 2.06 -11.69
CA SER A 205 13.07 2.94 -11.72
C SER A 205 13.64 3.17 -13.14
N ARG A 206 13.00 2.59 -14.16
CA ARG A 206 13.32 2.84 -15.58
C ARG A 206 12.42 3.90 -16.21
N HIS A 207 11.45 4.39 -15.45
CA HIS A 207 10.59 5.48 -15.85
C HIS A 207 11.21 6.77 -15.35
N ASP A 208 11.29 7.77 -16.22
CA ASP A 208 11.94 9.04 -15.91
C ASP A 208 11.01 9.99 -15.15
N GLY A 209 9.69 9.81 -15.26
CA GLY A 209 8.71 10.64 -14.58
C GLY A 209 8.69 10.39 -13.07
N GLU A 210 8.49 11.47 -12.32
CA GLU A 210 8.31 11.36 -10.87
C GLU A 210 6.97 10.70 -10.55
N TYR A 211 6.96 9.95 -9.45
CA TYR A 211 5.75 9.31 -8.95
C TYR A 211 5.26 10.04 -7.72
N ALA A 212 3.96 10.29 -7.67
CA ALA A 212 3.32 10.95 -6.54
C ALA A 212 1.98 10.31 -6.21
N VAL A 213 1.46 10.65 -5.03
CA VAL A 213 0.05 10.43 -4.70
C VAL A 213 -0.61 11.80 -4.61
N VAL A 214 -1.72 11.95 -5.31
CA VAL A 214 -2.49 13.19 -5.39
C VAL A 214 -3.93 12.98 -4.97
N GLU A 215 -4.57 14.04 -4.52
CA GLU A 215 -6.02 14.10 -4.32
C GLU A 215 -6.62 14.85 -5.51
N LEU A 216 -7.54 14.19 -6.19
CA LEU A 216 -8.24 14.75 -7.35
C LEU A 216 -9.61 15.24 -6.87
N PRO A 217 -9.99 16.49 -7.18
CA PRO A 217 -11.27 17.04 -6.77
C PRO A 217 -12.41 16.40 -7.56
N ALA A 218 -13.63 16.57 -7.05
CA ALA A 218 -14.82 16.17 -7.79
C ALA A 218 -15.02 17.07 -9.03
N VAL A 219 -15.38 16.47 -10.17
CA VAL A 219 -15.54 17.21 -11.44
C VAL A 219 -16.81 16.81 -12.19
N ASN A 220 -17.41 17.77 -12.88
CA ASN A 220 -18.37 17.50 -13.93
C ASN A 220 -17.62 17.05 -15.19
N ALA A 221 -18.10 16.00 -15.86
CA ALA A 221 -17.49 15.50 -17.07
C ALA A 221 -18.52 14.99 -18.08
N LEU A 222 -18.16 15.10 -19.36
CA LEU A 222 -18.85 14.40 -20.44
C LEU A 222 -18.05 13.16 -20.80
N LEU A 223 -18.74 12.03 -20.95
CA LEU A 223 -18.14 10.73 -21.15
C LEU A 223 -18.77 10.05 -22.37
N ALA A 224 -17.96 9.52 -23.28
CA ALA A 224 -18.41 8.70 -24.39
C ALA A 224 -17.63 7.37 -24.40
N ARG A 225 -18.36 6.25 -24.37
CA ARG A 225 -17.74 4.90 -24.35
C ARG A 225 -17.42 4.45 -25.77
N THR A 226 -16.28 3.80 -25.95
CA THR A 226 -15.92 3.25 -27.25
C THR A 226 -15.07 1.98 -27.16
N ASN A 227 -14.97 1.29 -28.29
CA ASN A 227 -14.12 0.13 -28.47
C ASN A 227 -13.48 0.22 -29.86
N ALA A 228 -12.17 -0.01 -29.93
CA ALA A 228 -11.40 0.05 -31.15
C ALA A 228 -10.55 -1.22 -31.33
N LYS A 229 -10.15 -1.51 -32.57
CA LYS A 229 -9.08 -2.50 -32.81
C LYS A 229 -7.78 -1.99 -32.20
N ARG A 230 -6.87 -2.90 -31.82
CA ARG A 230 -5.52 -2.59 -31.29
C ARG A 230 -4.55 -2.12 -32.37
N ALA A 231 -4.98 -1.16 -33.19
CA ALA A 231 -4.18 -0.45 -34.17
C ALA A 231 -4.23 1.06 -33.85
N ASN A 232 -3.08 1.74 -33.93
CA ASN A 232 -2.96 3.11 -33.43
C ASN A 232 -3.88 4.10 -34.17
N ASP A 233 -4.06 3.90 -35.48
CA ASP A 233 -4.95 4.67 -36.33
C ASP A 233 -6.43 4.43 -35.99
N GLU A 234 -6.82 3.18 -35.75
CA GLU A 234 -8.18 2.82 -35.32
C GLU A 234 -8.51 3.41 -33.94
N ILE A 235 -7.55 3.40 -33.01
CA ILE A 235 -7.69 4.02 -31.68
C ILE A 235 -7.83 5.54 -31.81
N ALA A 236 -6.94 6.19 -32.56
CA ALA A 236 -6.99 7.65 -32.77
C ALA A 236 -8.30 8.08 -33.46
N LEU A 237 -8.78 7.30 -34.43
CA LEU A 237 -10.05 7.53 -35.11
C LEU A 237 -11.23 7.40 -34.15
N ALA A 238 -11.27 6.34 -33.33
CA ALA A 238 -12.30 6.14 -32.32
C ALA A 238 -12.33 7.30 -31.30
N MET A 239 -11.17 7.72 -30.79
CA MET A 239 -11.05 8.87 -29.89
C MET A 239 -11.57 10.15 -30.54
N THR A 240 -11.13 10.43 -31.77
CA THR A 240 -11.53 11.63 -32.53
C THR A 240 -13.04 11.66 -32.76
N ASN A 241 -13.63 10.51 -33.09
CA ASN A 241 -15.07 10.41 -33.32
C ASN A 241 -15.87 10.67 -32.04
N GLN A 242 -15.45 10.13 -30.90
CA GLN A 242 -16.12 10.39 -29.62
C GLN A 242 -15.95 11.85 -29.17
N MET A 243 -14.77 12.44 -29.37
CA MET A 243 -14.55 13.85 -29.03
C MET A 243 -15.43 14.79 -29.83
N LYS A 244 -15.70 14.52 -31.11
CA LYS A 244 -16.66 15.31 -31.90
C LYS A 244 -18.06 15.33 -31.30
N TRP A 245 -18.54 14.19 -30.78
CA TRP A 245 -19.84 14.14 -30.10
C TRP A 245 -19.82 14.94 -28.80
N ILE A 246 -18.75 14.80 -28.00
CA ILE A 246 -18.56 15.56 -26.77
C ILE A 246 -18.54 17.08 -27.06
N GLU A 247 -17.79 17.53 -28.06
CA GLU A 247 -17.69 18.92 -28.47
C GLU A 247 -19.05 19.50 -28.88
N GLN A 248 -19.86 18.74 -29.62
CA GLN A 248 -21.23 19.15 -29.99
C GLN A 248 -22.13 19.31 -28.76
N VAL A 249 -22.07 18.38 -27.80
CA VAL A 249 -22.82 18.48 -26.54
C VAL A 249 -22.36 19.70 -25.73
N MET A 250 -21.05 19.94 -25.66
CA MET A 250 -20.49 21.11 -24.98
C MET A 250 -20.97 22.42 -25.59
N GLU A 251 -20.92 22.54 -26.91
CA GLU A 251 -21.35 23.75 -27.63
C GLU A 251 -22.83 24.06 -27.37
N LYS A 252 -23.70 23.04 -27.52
CA LYS A 252 -25.15 23.19 -27.26
C LYS A 252 -25.47 23.53 -25.81
N SER A 253 -24.66 23.03 -24.87
CA SER A 253 -24.86 23.20 -23.43
C SER A 253 -24.17 24.44 -22.85
N GLY A 254 -23.48 25.24 -23.68
CA GLY A 254 -22.72 26.40 -23.19
C GLY A 254 -21.59 26.03 -22.23
N LEU A 255 -20.91 24.91 -22.49
CA LEU A 255 -19.82 24.39 -21.66
C LEU A 255 -18.46 24.59 -22.32
N GLU A 256 -17.41 24.60 -21.50
CA GLU A 256 -16.01 24.62 -21.96
C GLU A 256 -15.17 23.56 -21.22
N PRO A 257 -14.01 23.15 -21.76
CA PRO A 257 -13.11 22.22 -21.08
C PRO A 257 -12.64 22.78 -19.73
N ALA A 258 -12.69 21.95 -18.69
CA ALA A 258 -12.15 22.25 -17.37
C ALA A 258 -10.80 21.55 -17.10
N GLY A 259 -10.15 21.05 -18.14
CA GLY A 259 -8.88 20.32 -18.06
C GLY A 259 -8.61 19.50 -19.33
N PRO A 260 -7.49 18.77 -19.38
CA PRO A 260 -7.16 17.92 -20.51
C PRO A 260 -8.19 16.80 -20.72
N MET A 261 -8.32 16.34 -21.96
CA MET A 261 -9.09 15.15 -22.28
C MET A 261 -8.48 13.93 -21.59
N ARG A 262 -9.35 13.06 -21.07
CA ARG A 262 -8.99 11.85 -20.34
C ARG A 262 -9.39 10.60 -21.11
N ILE A 263 -8.53 9.60 -21.09
CA ILE A 263 -8.86 8.25 -21.53
C ILE A 263 -8.89 7.33 -20.32
N VAL A 264 -10.04 6.70 -20.06
CA VAL A 264 -10.18 5.69 -19.00
C VAL A 264 -10.12 4.31 -19.63
N THR A 265 -9.12 3.50 -19.26
CA THR A 265 -8.95 2.15 -19.80
C THR A 265 -9.95 1.20 -19.16
N ASN A 266 -10.82 0.57 -19.96
CA ASN A 266 -11.76 -0.45 -19.49
C ASN A 266 -11.20 -1.86 -19.67
N ASP A 267 -10.74 -2.16 -20.88
CA ASP A 267 -10.11 -3.42 -21.23
C ASP A 267 -9.07 -3.20 -22.32
N PHE A 268 -7.86 -3.70 -22.11
CA PHE A 268 -6.74 -3.58 -23.04
C PHE A 268 -6.30 -4.96 -23.51
N GLY A 269 -7.14 -5.56 -24.35
CA GLY A 269 -6.95 -6.89 -24.91
C GLY A 269 -5.90 -6.97 -26.02
N PRO A 270 -5.62 -8.18 -26.53
CA PRO A 270 -4.68 -8.39 -27.63
C PRO A 270 -5.22 -7.86 -28.99
N GLU A 271 -6.53 -7.90 -29.20
CA GLU A 271 -7.17 -7.53 -30.48
C GLU A 271 -7.99 -6.23 -30.40
N SER A 272 -8.52 -5.91 -29.23
CA SER A 272 -9.40 -4.76 -29.00
C SER A 272 -8.97 -3.94 -27.80
N TYR A 273 -9.34 -2.66 -27.83
CA TYR A 273 -9.16 -1.71 -26.75
C TYR A 273 -10.49 -1.02 -26.46
N ALA A 274 -11.09 -1.34 -25.32
CA ALA A 274 -12.28 -0.68 -24.81
C ALA A 274 -11.88 0.42 -23.81
N PHE A 275 -12.40 1.62 -24.01
CA PHE A 275 -12.08 2.78 -23.18
C PHE A 275 -13.19 3.82 -23.20
N ASP A 276 -13.20 4.69 -22.18
CA ASP A 276 -14.07 5.86 -22.13
C ASP A 276 -13.24 7.09 -22.50
N VAL A 277 -13.78 7.91 -23.42
CA VAL A 277 -13.27 9.26 -23.69
C VAL A 277 -14.01 10.22 -22.77
N VAL A 278 -13.28 10.94 -21.93
CA VAL A 278 -13.84 11.76 -20.86
C VAL A 278 -13.28 13.18 -20.96
N GLN A 279 -14.15 14.16 -21.03
CA GLN A 279 -13.78 15.58 -21.00
C GLN A 279 -14.32 16.21 -19.72
N PRO A 280 -13.45 16.60 -18.76
CA PRO A 280 -13.86 17.48 -17.67
C PRO A 280 -14.42 18.79 -18.25
N VAL A 281 -15.56 19.25 -17.72
CA VAL A 281 -16.27 20.43 -18.24
C VAL A 281 -16.70 21.37 -17.11
N ARG A 282 -16.86 22.65 -17.46
CA ARG A 282 -17.44 23.70 -16.62
C ARG A 282 -18.32 24.62 -17.46
N ARG A 283 -19.09 25.50 -16.82
CA ARG A 283 -19.85 26.53 -17.52
C ARG A 283 -18.89 27.44 -18.28
N LYS A 284 -19.24 27.81 -19.51
CA LYS A 284 -18.40 28.70 -20.31
C LYS A 284 -18.19 30.03 -19.58
N GLY A 285 -16.94 30.49 -19.51
CA GLY A 285 -16.59 31.73 -18.82
C GLY A 285 -16.57 31.65 -17.29
N SER A 286 -16.72 30.46 -16.69
CA SER A 286 -16.56 30.25 -15.24
C SER A 286 -15.14 29.81 -14.84
N GLY A 287 -14.19 29.86 -15.78
CA GLY A 287 -12.80 29.52 -15.53
C GLY A 287 -12.04 30.59 -14.76
N PRO A 288 -10.84 30.26 -14.24
CA PRO A 288 -9.90 31.27 -13.76
C PRO A 288 -9.64 32.28 -14.89
N ALA A 289 -9.53 33.57 -14.54
CA ALA A 289 -9.23 34.61 -15.53
C ALA A 289 -7.91 34.28 -16.24
N GLU A 290 -7.85 34.49 -17.57
CA GLU A 290 -6.63 34.27 -18.37
C GLU A 290 -5.42 34.95 -17.72
N GLY A 291 -4.48 34.15 -17.20
CA GLY A 291 -3.29 34.63 -16.51
C GLY A 291 -2.85 33.79 -15.30
N GLU A 292 -3.71 32.92 -14.77
CA GLU A 292 -3.33 31.92 -13.77
C GLU A 292 -3.20 30.55 -14.45
N ASP A 293 -2.04 30.31 -15.06
CA ASP A 293 -1.62 28.96 -15.41
C ASP A 293 -1.67 28.10 -14.15
N ALA A 294 -2.59 27.14 -14.11
CA ALA A 294 -2.60 26.08 -13.12
C ALA A 294 -1.44 25.10 -13.39
N ALA A 295 -0.21 25.62 -13.40
CA ALA A 295 0.99 24.87 -13.12
C ALA A 295 1.11 24.81 -11.61
N GLY A 296 0.40 23.87 -10.98
CA GLY A 296 0.74 23.42 -9.65
C GLY A 296 2.08 22.69 -9.70
N GLU A 297 3.18 23.45 -9.77
CA GLU A 297 4.48 22.97 -9.33
C GLU A 297 4.33 22.64 -7.85
N ALA A 298 4.32 21.34 -7.56
CA ALA A 298 4.42 20.83 -6.20
C ALA A 298 5.86 21.09 -5.72
N ASP A 299 6.14 22.34 -5.34
CA ASP A 299 7.41 22.70 -4.76
C ASP A 299 7.47 22.24 -3.31
N GLY A 300 8.50 21.44 -3.04
CA GLY A 300 8.70 20.82 -1.74
C GLY A 300 9.13 21.79 -0.64
N ASN A 301 8.54 21.54 0.52
CA ASN A 301 9.09 21.72 1.87
C ASN A 301 8.94 23.11 2.55
N GLY A 302 8.18 23.12 3.65
CA GLY A 302 8.21 24.20 4.64
C GLY A 302 7.14 24.02 5.72
N ALA A 303 7.53 23.47 6.86
CA ALA A 303 6.70 23.40 8.07
C ALA A 303 6.23 24.80 8.52
N GLY A 304 4.94 24.93 8.84
CA GLY A 304 4.35 26.12 9.46
C GLY A 304 2.94 25.82 9.95
N ASP A 305 2.70 26.10 11.23
CA ASP A 305 1.49 25.82 11.99
C ASP A 305 0.20 26.40 11.39
N GLY A 306 -0.89 25.64 11.55
CA GLY A 306 -2.10 26.11 12.21
C GLY A 306 -3.05 27.07 11.47
N ALA A 307 -4.19 26.50 11.08
CA ALA A 307 -5.50 27.14 10.92
C ALA A 307 -5.74 27.97 9.64
N ASP A 308 -6.10 27.28 8.55
CA ASP A 308 -7.40 27.46 7.85
C ASP A 308 -7.69 26.38 6.78
N ALA A 309 -7.02 25.22 6.81
CA ALA A 309 -7.17 24.16 5.80
C ALA A 309 -8.52 23.38 5.87
N GLY A 310 -9.44 23.79 6.74
CA GLY A 310 -10.67 23.06 7.04
C GLY A 310 -11.87 23.47 6.19
N ALA A 311 -11.86 24.63 5.52
CA ALA A 311 -12.98 25.10 4.70
C ALA A 311 -12.81 24.72 3.22
N ASP A 312 -11.60 24.90 2.67
CA ASP A 312 -11.32 24.59 1.26
C ASP A 312 -11.27 23.09 0.98
N ALA A 313 -10.72 22.28 1.91
CA ALA A 313 -10.68 20.83 1.76
C ALA A 313 -12.08 20.18 1.80
N VAL A 314 -13.08 20.84 2.39
CA VAL A 314 -14.46 20.32 2.44
C VAL A 314 -15.21 20.67 1.15
N ALA A 315 -14.92 21.82 0.53
CA ALA A 315 -15.51 22.21 -0.74
C ALA A 315 -15.12 21.28 -1.89
N ASP A 316 -13.87 20.79 -1.93
CA ASP A 316 -13.36 19.89 -2.98
C ASP A 316 -13.90 18.44 -2.90
N THR A 317 -14.58 18.07 -1.80
CA THR A 317 -15.14 16.72 -1.58
C THR A 317 -16.64 16.62 -1.85
N LEU A 318 -17.35 17.75 -1.95
CA LEU A 318 -18.76 17.78 -2.29
C LEU A 318 -18.95 17.49 -3.78
N PRO A 319 -20.06 16.82 -4.18
CA PRO A 319 -20.42 16.73 -5.58
C PRO A 319 -20.48 18.15 -6.17
N PRO A 320 -19.90 18.38 -7.36
CA PRO A 320 -19.92 19.70 -7.96
C PRO A 320 -21.37 20.09 -8.26
N GLU A 321 -21.61 21.40 -8.39
CA GLU A 321 -22.93 21.89 -8.82
C GLU A 321 -23.32 21.21 -10.14
N ARG A 322 -24.58 20.76 -10.22
CA ARG A 322 -25.12 20.16 -11.43
C ARG A 322 -25.12 21.18 -12.56
N LEU A 323 -24.67 20.76 -13.74
CA LEU A 323 -24.72 21.55 -14.96
C LEU A 323 -25.99 21.23 -15.76
N GLU A 324 -26.50 22.23 -16.47
CA GLU A 324 -27.49 22.01 -17.52
C GLU A 324 -26.77 21.44 -18.74
N VAL A 325 -27.13 20.24 -19.16
CA VAL A 325 -26.50 19.53 -20.29
C VAL A 325 -27.56 19.07 -21.26
N VAL A 326 -27.43 19.52 -22.51
CA VAL A 326 -28.31 19.18 -23.62
C VAL A 326 -27.77 17.93 -24.32
N LEU A 327 -28.45 16.79 -24.13
CA LEU A 327 -28.04 15.49 -24.66
C LEU A 327 -28.82 15.07 -25.93
N ASP A 328 -29.40 16.03 -26.66
CA ASP A 328 -30.28 15.75 -27.80
C ASP A 328 -29.57 15.16 -29.02
N GLY A 329 -30.27 14.26 -29.72
CA GLY A 329 -29.88 13.68 -31.00
C GLY A 329 -30.03 12.14 -31.01
N ASP A 330 -30.51 11.60 -32.12
CA ASP A 330 -30.64 10.15 -32.31
C ASP A 330 -29.28 9.46 -32.07
N ASN A 331 -29.25 8.50 -31.16
CA ASN A 331 -28.06 7.72 -30.78
C ASN A 331 -26.88 8.56 -30.22
N ASN A 332 -27.13 9.67 -29.52
CA ASN A 332 -26.08 10.39 -28.81
C ASN A 332 -25.31 9.44 -27.84
N PRO A 333 -23.99 9.23 -28.02
CA PRO A 333 -23.21 8.33 -27.17
C PRO A 333 -22.69 8.97 -25.88
N VAL A 334 -22.96 10.26 -25.67
CA VAL A 334 -22.40 11.07 -24.58
C VAL A 334 -23.27 10.97 -23.32
N PHE A 335 -22.61 10.73 -22.19
CA PHE A 335 -23.18 10.76 -20.86
C PHE A 335 -22.65 11.97 -20.10
N TYR A 336 -23.53 12.68 -19.40
CA TYR A 336 -23.12 13.61 -18.36
C TYR A 336 -22.90 12.83 -17.06
N VAL A 337 -21.70 12.96 -16.50
CA VAL A 337 -21.32 12.30 -15.25
C VAL A 337 -20.71 13.30 -14.26
N GLN A 338 -20.91 13.03 -12.98
CA GLN A 338 -20.11 13.62 -11.91
C GLN A 338 -19.10 12.58 -11.45
N ILE A 339 -17.82 12.92 -11.54
CA ILE A 339 -16.71 12.10 -11.06
C ILE A 339 -16.39 12.59 -9.66
N PRO A 340 -16.60 11.79 -8.59
CA PRO A 340 -16.33 12.25 -7.24
C PRO A 340 -14.84 12.40 -6.97
N ALA A 341 -14.51 13.15 -5.92
CA ALA A 341 -13.13 13.30 -5.47
C ALA A 341 -12.52 11.93 -5.14
N MET A 342 -11.24 11.74 -5.48
CA MET A 342 -10.54 10.49 -5.24
C MET A 342 -9.04 10.68 -5.05
N LYS A 343 -8.43 9.78 -4.29
CA LYS A 343 -6.98 9.68 -4.19
C LYS A 343 -6.43 8.82 -5.34
N ALA A 344 -5.36 9.26 -5.98
CA ALA A 344 -4.74 8.54 -7.09
C ALA A 344 -3.22 8.56 -6.98
N ALA A 345 -2.56 7.46 -7.37
CA ALA A 345 -1.15 7.50 -7.72
C ALA A 345 -1.04 8.15 -9.11
N THR A 346 0.01 8.93 -9.34
CA THR A 346 0.24 9.64 -10.60
C THR A 346 1.70 9.64 -11.02
N THR A 347 1.94 9.75 -12.32
CA THR A 347 3.24 10.07 -12.91
C THR A 347 3.06 10.73 -14.28
N THR A 348 4.07 11.47 -14.73
CA THR A 348 4.12 12.00 -16.10
C THR A 348 4.76 11.00 -17.06
N TYR A 349 4.41 11.06 -18.33
CA TYR A 349 5.04 10.28 -19.39
C TYR A 349 5.23 11.12 -20.64
N VAL A 350 6.44 11.08 -21.21
CA VAL A 350 6.77 11.69 -22.50
C VAL A 350 7.16 10.58 -23.47
N GLY A 351 6.43 10.50 -24.58
CA GLY A 351 6.65 9.51 -25.63
C GLY A 351 5.36 8.97 -26.24
N PRO A 352 5.45 8.09 -27.25
CA PRO A 352 4.28 7.63 -27.98
C PRO A 352 3.27 6.89 -27.08
N SER A 353 1.98 7.15 -27.26
CA SER A 353 0.88 6.60 -26.46
C SER A 353 0.83 5.06 -26.30
N PRO A 354 1.36 4.21 -27.22
CA PRO A 354 1.46 2.78 -26.95
C PRO A 354 2.29 2.44 -25.70
N GLY A 355 3.19 3.32 -25.26
CA GLY A 355 3.97 3.19 -24.04
C GLY A 355 3.15 3.29 -22.75
N LEU A 356 1.95 3.89 -22.80
CA LEU A 356 1.09 4.11 -21.62
C LEU A 356 0.74 2.82 -20.88
N ALA A 357 0.57 1.70 -21.59
CA ALA A 357 0.30 0.41 -20.95
C ALA A 357 1.42 0.00 -19.98
N LEU A 358 2.68 0.19 -20.39
CA LEU A 358 3.83 -0.08 -19.53
C LEU A 358 3.90 0.90 -18.35
N VAL A 359 3.63 2.18 -18.58
CA VAL A 359 3.68 3.21 -17.53
C VAL A 359 2.61 2.96 -16.46
N ARG A 360 1.39 2.57 -16.85
CA ARG A 360 0.33 2.16 -15.90
C ARG A 360 0.79 1.03 -15.00
N ASP A 361 1.42 0.02 -15.58
CA ASP A 361 1.92 -1.15 -14.84
C ASP A 361 3.09 -0.79 -13.90
N GLN A 362 3.97 0.12 -14.32
CA GLN A 362 5.04 0.66 -13.48
C GLN A 362 4.48 1.51 -12.33
N LEU A 363 3.52 2.39 -12.60
CA LEU A 363 2.81 3.21 -11.60
C LEU A 363 2.12 2.34 -10.55
N ARG A 364 1.44 1.27 -10.99
CA ARG A 364 0.83 0.29 -10.09
C ARG A 364 1.87 -0.42 -9.23
N ALA A 365 2.99 -0.86 -9.81
CA ALA A 365 4.07 -1.49 -9.05
C ALA A 365 4.65 -0.54 -7.99
N TRP A 366 4.90 0.71 -8.37
CA TRP A 366 5.38 1.76 -7.46
C TRP A 366 4.42 2.00 -6.30
N ALA A 367 3.12 2.17 -6.59
CA ALA A 367 2.09 2.42 -5.59
C ALA A 367 2.01 1.27 -4.58
N MET A 368 2.04 0.02 -5.08
CA MET A 368 2.01 -1.17 -4.22
C MET A 368 3.25 -1.28 -3.33
N VAL A 369 4.44 -0.93 -3.80
CA VAL A 369 5.63 -0.92 -2.93
C VAL A 369 5.47 0.05 -1.75
N ARG A 370 4.82 1.19 -1.97
CA ARG A 370 4.53 2.21 -0.94
C ARG A 370 3.26 1.96 -0.13
N GLY A 371 2.75 0.73 -0.15
CA GLY A 371 1.63 0.34 0.71
C GLY A 371 0.27 0.81 0.24
N HIS A 372 0.18 1.43 -0.93
CA HIS A 372 -1.09 1.75 -1.54
C HIS A 372 -1.67 0.52 -2.23
N GLU A 373 -2.99 0.41 -2.19
CA GLU A 373 -3.73 -0.56 -2.98
C GLU A 373 -4.39 0.18 -4.14
N THR A 374 -4.12 -0.25 -5.36
CA THR A 374 -4.80 0.26 -6.53
C THR A 374 -6.24 -0.24 -6.60
N GLY A 375 -7.17 0.64 -6.99
CA GLY A 375 -8.57 0.31 -7.26
C GLY A 375 -9.06 0.98 -8.55
N GLY A 376 -10.35 0.78 -8.87
CA GLY A 376 -10.97 1.41 -10.05
C GLY A 376 -10.27 1.08 -11.37
N ARG A 377 -10.39 2.00 -12.33
CA ARG A 377 -9.80 1.91 -13.68
C ARG A 377 -8.69 2.96 -13.81
N PRO A 378 -7.52 2.63 -14.40
CA PRO A 378 -6.50 3.63 -14.69
C PRO A 378 -6.98 4.58 -15.79
N PHE A 379 -6.48 5.79 -15.76
CA PHE A 379 -6.78 6.79 -16.78
C PHE A 379 -5.60 7.73 -17.01
N GLU A 380 -5.61 8.40 -18.16
CA GLU A 380 -4.56 9.36 -18.51
C GLU A 380 -5.17 10.66 -18.99
N GLU A 381 -4.53 11.77 -18.63
CA GLU A 381 -4.74 13.06 -19.24
C GLU A 381 -3.83 13.20 -20.46
N TYR A 382 -4.43 13.48 -21.62
CA TYR A 382 -3.72 13.75 -22.87
C TYR A 382 -3.35 15.24 -22.88
N ARG A 383 -2.08 15.54 -22.63
CA ARG A 383 -1.50 16.90 -22.73
C ARG A 383 -1.02 17.21 -24.15
N VAL A 384 -1.51 16.44 -25.10
CA VAL A 384 -1.16 16.46 -26.51
C VAL A 384 -2.43 16.25 -27.32
N GLU A 385 -2.52 16.87 -28.50
CA GLU A 385 -3.62 16.60 -29.43
C GLU A 385 -3.59 15.14 -29.90
N ILE A 386 -4.77 14.53 -30.13
CA ILE A 386 -4.90 13.13 -30.55
C ILE A 386 -4.04 12.82 -31.79
N LYS A 387 -4.00 13.72 -32.77
CA LYS A 387 -3.20 13.53 -34.00
C LYS A 387 -1.68 13.42 -33.75
N ASN A 388 -1.21 13.95 -32.62
CA ASN A 388 0.19 13.95 -32.21
C ASN A 388 0.48 12.92 -31.10
N MET A 389 -0.49 12.07 -30.72
CA MET A 389 -0.32 11.09 -29.62
C MET A 389 0.77 10.04 -29.86
N LEU A 390 1.32 9.95 -31.08
CA LEU A 390 2.40 9.03 -31.44
C LEU A 390 3.76 9.74 -31.56
N ALA A 391 3.83 11.04 -31.29
CA ALA A 391 5.07 11.79 -31.33
C ALA A 391 6.00 11.40 -30.17
N GLU A 392 7.30 11.60 -30.34
CA GLU A 392 8.30 11.30 -29.31
C GLU A 392 8.24 12.25 -28.11
N ASP A 393 7.70 13.46 -28.34
CA ASP A 393 7.46 14.51 -27.35
C ASP A 393 5.99 14.56 -26.88
N ALA A 394 5.19 13.54 -27.20
CA ALA A 394 3.80 13.47 -26.75
C ALA A 394 3.74 13.34 -25.22
N GLU A 395 3.04 14.26 -24.56
CA GLU A 395 2.97 14.32 -23.10
C GLU A 395 1.64 13.79 -22.54
N PHE A 396 1.76 13.04 -21.44
CA PHE A 396 0.63 12.44 -20.73
C PHE A 396 0.84 12.56 -19.22
N THR A 397 -0.27 12.63 -18.48
CA THR A 397 -0.26 12.35 -17.04
C THR A 397 -1.07 11.10 -16.77
N VAL A 398 -0.44 10.08 -16.20
CA VAL A 398 -1.02 8.76 -15.95
C VAL A 398 -1.45 8.67 -14.50
N TYR A 399 -2.67 8.21 -14.28
CA TYR A 399 -3.25 8.06 -12.95
C TYR A 399 -3.73 6.63 -12.71
N TRP A 400 -3.53 6.16 -11.49
CA TRP A 400 -4.18 4.95 -10.99
C TRP A 400 -4.93 5.28 -9.68
N PRO A 401 -6.26 5.24 -9.68
CA PRO A 401 -7.06 5.44 -8.47
C PRO A 401 -6.66 4.49 -7.33
N LEU A 402 -6.63 4.99 -6.09
CA LEU A 402 -6.21 4.22 -4.92
C LEU A 402 -7.41 3.89 -4.03
N ARG A 403 -7.36 2.72 -3.40
CA ARG A 403 -8.30 2.36 -2.33
C ARG A 403 -7.96 3.16 -1.08
N VAL A 404 -9.00 3.63 -0.40
CA VAL A 404 -8.90 4.33 0.88
C VAL A 404 -9.72 3.53 1.90
N ASP A 405 -9.11 3.20 3.04
CA ASP A 405 -9.72 2.38 4.10
C ASP A 405 -10.35 1.07 3.59
N GLY A 406 -9.69 0.44 2.62
CA GLY A 406 -10.15 -0.80 2.01
C GLY A 406 -11.41 -0.65 1.16
N LYS A 407 -11.80 0.56 0.76
CA LYS A 407 -12.90 0.82 -0.18
C LYS A 407 -12.36 1.16 -1.57
N ASN A 408 -13.09 0.74 -2.61
CA ASN A 408 -12.76 1.17 -3.96
C ASN A 408 -12.97 2.69 -4.11
N PRO A 409 -12.21 3.33 -5.01
CA PRO A 409 -12.52 4.68 -5.48
C PRO A 409 -14.00 4.77 -5.88
N PRO A 410 -14.67 5.90 -5.61
CA PRO A 410 -16.06 6.10 -5.98
C PRO A 410 -16.24 6.04 -7.50
N GLU A 411 -17.35 5.44 -7.96
CA GLU A 411 -17.66 5.37 -9.38
C GLU A 411 -18.27 6.69 -9.89
N PRO A 412 -18.05 7.06 -11.16
CA PRO A 412 -18.76 8.18 -11.78
C PRO A 412 -20.27 8.01 -11.70
N VAL A 413 -20.98 9.05 -11.27
CA VAL A 413 -22.44 9.07 -11.18
C VAL A 413 -23.00 9.70 -12.44
N GLN A 414 -23.76 8.93 -13.23
CA GLN A 414 -24.46 9.47 -14.39
C GLN A 414 -25.61 10.36 -13.94
N ILE A 415 -25.64 11.58 -14.46
CA ILE A 415 -26.71 12.54 -14.20
C ILE A 415 -27.67 12.48 -15.37
N LEU A 416 -28.89 11.99 -15.12
CA LEU A 416 -29.96 11.94 -16.10
C LEU A 416 -30.59 13.33 -16.25
N PRO A 417 -31.02 13.76 -17.45
CA PRO A 417 -31.80 14.98 -17.61
C PRO A 417 -33.03 14.95 -16.70
N GLU A 418 -33.42 16.11 -16.17
CA GLU A 418 -34.67 16.18 -15.39
C GLU A 418 -35.82 15.78 -16.31
N PRO A 419 -36.77 14.95 -15.84
CA PRO A 419 -37.96 14.66 -16.62
C PRO A 419 -38.65 15.97 -16.93
N GLU A 420 -38.99 16.20 -18.21
CA GLU A 420 -39.89 17.29 -18.57
C GLU A 420 -41.14 17.14 -17.68
N GLU A 421 -41.51 18.17 -16.94
CA GLU A 421 -42.75 18.16 -16.17
C GLU A 421 -43.87 17.94 -17.18
N ASP A 422 -44.42 16.71 -17.22
CA ASP A 422 -45.58 16.39 -18.03
C ASP A 422 -46.64 17.45 -17.75
N GLU A 423 -46.98 18.27 -18.76
CA GLU A 423 -48.16 19.13 -18.72
C GLU A 423 -49.33 18.22 -18.35
N ALA A 424 -49.82 18.37 -17.11
CA ALA A 424 -50.91 17.57 -16.58
C ALA A 424 -52.05 17.56 -17.61
N PRO A 425 -52.56 16.38 -18.01
CA PRO A 425 -53.60 16.32 -19.02
C PRO A 425 -54.79 17.13 -18.52
N ALA A 426 -55.23 18.08 -19.35
CA ALA A 426 -56.39 18.91 -19.08
C ALA A 426 -57.54 18.04 -18.59
N ALA A 427 -58.11 18.43 -17.45
CA ALA A 427 -59.23 17.75 -16.82
C ALA A 427 -60.34 17.51 -17.85
N GLY A 428 -60.49 16.25 -18.28
CA GLY A 428 -61.63 15.82 -19.09
C GLY A 428 -62.90 15.95 -18.27
N GLU A 429 -63.81 16.78 -18.75
CA GLU A 429 -65.17 16.90 -18.24
C GLU A 429 -65.82 15.50 -18.23
N GLY A 430 -66.34 15.12 -17.07
CA GLY A 430 -66.94 13.83 -16.85
C GLY A 430 -68.26 13.69 -17.61
N GLU A 431 -68.42 12.56 -18.28
CA GLU A 431 -69.73 12.01 -18.61
C GLU A 431 -69.88 10.68 -17.86
N ALA A 432 -70.74 10.72 -16.85
CA ALA A 432 -71.13 9.58 -16.06
C ALA A 432 -72.26 8.82 -16.76
N GLU A 433 -72.01 7.56 -17.13
CA GLU A 433 -73.08 6.59 -17.33
C GLU A 433 -72.86 5.36 -16.44
N ALA A 434 -73.91 5.03 -15.72
CA ALA A 434 -73.94 4.06 -14.64
C ALA A 434 -74.58 2.73 -15.10
N GLY A 435 -73.79 1.66 -15.08
CA GLY A 435 -74.18 0.25 -14.84
C GLY A 435 -75.18 -0.43 -15.78
N PRO A 436 -75.47 -1.75 -15.60
CA PRO A 436 -75.08 -2.61 -14.48
C PRO A 436 -74.43 -3.96 -14.88
N ALA A 437 -74.11 -4.73 -13.84
CA ALA A 437 -73.44 -6.01 -13.82
C ALA A 437 -74.16 -7.18 -14.52
N GLN A 438 -73.36 -8.11 -15.08
CA GLN A 438 -73.58 -9.56 -15.23
C GLN A 438 -72.18 -10.19 -15.36
N ALA A 439 -71.67 -11.01 -14.44
CA ALA A 439 -72.09 -12.34 -14.01
C ALA A 439 -71.88 -13.43 -15.07
N ASP A 440 -71.04 -14.38 -14.68
CA ASP A 440 -70.90 -15.77 -15.12
C ASP A 440 -69.84 -16.21 -16.14
N GLU A 441 -69.29 -17.33 -15.71
CA GLU A 441 -68.12 -18.09 -16.06
C GLU A 441 -68.55 -19.31 -16.89
N ALA A 442 -67.56 -19.90 -17.59
CA ALA A 442 -67.55 -21.26 -18.15
C ALA A 442 -68.34 -21.54 -19.45
N ALA A 443 -67.57 -21.67 -20.54
CA ALA A 443 -67.38 -22.96 -21.22
C ALA A 443 -65.99 -23.00 -21.88
#